data_AF-A0A800KIB8-F1
#
_entry.id   AF-A0A800KIB8-F1
#
_cell.length_a   1.000
_cell.length_b   1.000
_cell.length_c   1.000
_cell.angle_alpha   90.00
_cell.angle_beta   90.00
_cell.angle_gamma   90.00
#
_symmetry.space_group_name_H-M   'P 1'
#
loop_
_entity.id
_entity.type
_entity.pdbx_description
1 polymer ?
#
loop_
_entity_poly.entity_id
_entity_poly.type
_entity_poly.pdbx_seq_one_letter_code
_entity_poly.pdbx_strand_id
1 'polypeptide(L)'
;MPHKLNRRFREHLKGKDFFSESDGILVGVSGGLDSLVLLHLLHFDPIFAGLKLVVGHFDHGMHQQSDRDALWVRGLAKSWGISCEIRRTRATLSNLRKQESLGH
;
A
#
# COMPACT_ATOMS: atom_id res chain seq x y z
N MET A 1 14.51 -5.33 19.12
CA MET A 1 15.38 -4.17 18.77
C MET A 1 15.02 -3.63 17.38
N PRO A 2 13.89 -2.91 17.22
CA PRO A 2 13.50 -2.32 15.93
C PRO A 2 14.34 -1.09 15.50
N HIS A 3 15.16 -0.54 16.41
CA HIS A 3 15.84 0.75 16.22
C HIS A 3 16.83 0.85 15.04
N LYS A 4 17.37 -0.26 14.51
CA LYS A 4 18.28 -0.21 13.35
C LYS A 4 17.55 0.00 12.03
N LEU A 5 16.39 -0.63 11.86
CA LEU A 5 15.58 -0.50 10.64
C LEU A 5 14.94 0.88 10.55
N ASN A 6 14.29 1.34 11.64
CA ASN A 6 13.73 2.69 11.71
C ASN A 6 14.79 3.76 11.41
N ARG A 7 16.01 3.61 11.95
CA ARG A 7 17.10 4.56 11.69
C ARG A 7 17.50 4.60 10.22
N ARG A 8 17.77 3.44 9.60
CA ARG A 8 18.12 3.37 8.16
C ARG A 8 16.99 3.89 7.28
N PHE A 9 15.74 3.61 7.64
CA PHE A 9 14.58 4.12 6.92
C PHE A 9 14.51 5.65 6.98
N ARG A 10 14.63 6.24 8.18
CA ARG A 10 14.68 7.70 8.36
C ARG A 10 15.86 8.33 7.61
N GLU A 11 17.04 7.73 7.68
CA GLU A 11 18.22 8.18 6.91
C GLU A 11 17.97 8.14 5.40
N HIS A 12 17.24 7.13 4.91
CA HIS A 12 16.90 7.02 3.50
C HIS A 12 15.91 8.10 3.04
N LEU A 13 15.02 8.55 3.93
CA LEU A 13 14.05 9.61 3.65
C LEU A 13 14.64 11.01 3.80
N LYS A 14 15.67 11.19 4.64
CA LYS A 14 16.34 12.49 4.82
C LYS A 14 16.90 13.02 3.50
N GLY A 15 16.59 14.27 3.20
CA GLY A 15 17.05 14.96 1.98
C GLY A 15 16.35 14.50 0.71
N LYS A 16 15.30 13.68 0.82
CA LYS A 16 14.41 13.32 -0.28
C LYS A 16 13.03 13.84 0.08
N ASP A 17 12.54 14.84 -0.68
CA ASP A 17 11.21 15.45 -0.48
C ASP A 17 10.08 14.49 -0.91
N PHE A 18 10.02 13.29 -0.32
CA PHE A 18 9.01 12.29 -0.64
C PHE A 18 7.63 12.69 -0.11
N PHE A 19 7.57 13.33 1.06
CA PHE A 19 6.35 13.81 1.70
C PHE A 19 6.69 14.74 2.87
N SER A 20 5.75 15.63 3.19
CA SER A 20 5.77 16.54 4.34
C SER A 20 5.04 15.93 5.55
N GLU A 21 5.30 16.44 6.75
CA GLU A 21 4.76 15.92 8.02
C GLU A 21 3.23 15.94 8.15
N SER A 22 2.52 16.63 7.26
CA SER A 22 1.05 16.75 7.26
C SER A 22 0.38 16.14 6.02
N ASP A 23 1.16 15.45 5.18
CA ASP A 23 0.65 14.88 3.94
C ASP A 23 -0.24 13.66 4.19
N GLY A 24 -1.20 13.48 3.28
CA GLY A 24 -1.93 12.24 3.14
C GLY A 24 -1.14 11.24 2.31
N ILE A 25 -0.82 10.07 2.87
CA ILE A 25 -0.03 9.05 2.18
C ILE A 25 -0.88 7.80 1.98
N LEU A 26 -1.03 7.40 0.72
CA LEU A 26 -1.57 6.09 0.35
C LEU A 26 -0.44 5.06 0.31
N VAL A 27 -0.48 4.08 1.20
CA VAL A 27 0.49 2.98 1.26
C VAL A 27 -0.09 1.77 0.55
N GLY A 28 0.55 1.36 -0.54
CA GLY A 28 0.21 0.13 -1.26
C GLY A 28 0.60 -1.10 -0.44
N VAL A 29 -0.39 -1.88 0.03
CA VAL A 29 -0.17 -3.11 0.78
C VAL A 29 -0.60 -4.29 -0.08
N SER A 30 0.35 -5.13 -0.49
CA SER A 30 0.06 -6.33 -1.29
C SER A 30 -0.31 -7.55 -0.44
N GLY A 31 -0.09 -7.48 0.88
CA GLY A 31 -0.16 -8.62 1.81
C GLY A 31 1.21 -9.25 2.10
N GLY A 32 2.24 -8.87 1.33
CA GLY A 32 3.62 -9.31 1.57
C GLY A 32 4.30 -8.57 2.72
N LEU A 33 5.29 -9.23 3.34
CA LEU A 33 6.05 -8.73 4.50
C LEU A 33 6.59 -7.31 4.28
N ASP A 34 7.21 -7.03 3.14
CA ASP A 34 7.84 -5.73 2.89
C ASP A 34 6.85 -4.57 2.95
N SER A 35 5.66 -4.74 2.36
CA SER A 35 4.60 -3.72 2.36
C SER A 35 4.02 -3.49 3.76
N LEU A 36 3.99 -4.53 4.58
CA LEU A 36 3.53 -4.45 5.97
C LEU A 36 4.56 -3.83 6.88
N VAL A 37 5.84 -4.14 6.67
CA VAL A 37 6.96 -3.50 7.37
C VAL A 37 7.00 -2.01 7.04
N LEU A 38 6.79 -1.62 5.77
CA LEU A 38 6.70 -0.22 5.39
C LEU A 38 5.55 0.50 6.12
N LEU A 39 4.34 -0.08 6.10
CA LEU A 39 3.20 0.48 6.82
C LEU A 39 3.48 0.60 8.33
N HIS A 40 4.08 -0.42 8.93
CA HIS A 40 4.47 -0.40 10.34
C HIS A 40 5.48 0.71 10.65
N LEU A 41 6.51 0.89 9.81
CA LEU A 41 7.51 1.93 9.98
C LEU A 41 6.91 3.34 9.89
N LEU A 42 5.94 3.55 9.00
CA LEU A 42 5.25 4.83 8.88
C LEU A 42 4.27 5.08 10.03
N HIS A 43 3.58 4.04 10.51
CA HIS A 43 2.53 4.20 11.53
C HIS A 43 3.07 4.33 12.95
N PHE A 44 4.06 3.51 13.33
CA PHE A 44 4.53 3.44 14.73
C PHE A 44 5.74 4.32 15.04
N ASP A 45 6.34 4.95 14.03
CA ASP A 45 7.46 5.84 14.24
C ASP A 45 6.95 7.24 14.61
N PRO A 46 7.26 7.78 15.82
CA PRO A 46 6.71 9.05 16.27
C PRO A 46 7.04 10.25 15.37
N ILE A 47 8.11 10.18 14.58
CA ILE A 47 8.45 11.24 13.62
C ILE A 47 7.36 11.41 12.56
N PHE A 48 6.62 10.34 12.26
CA PHE A 48 5.59 10.33 11.22
C PHE A 48 4.17 10.46 11.80
N ALA A 49 4.03 10.81 13.09
CA ALA A 49 2.72 10.88 13.76
C ALA A 49 1.76 11.92 13.16
N GLY A 50 2.26 12.91 12.40
CA GLY A 50 1.43 13.89 11.68
C GLY A 50 0.86 13.39 10.35
N LEU A 51 1.37 12.28 9.81
CA LEU A 51 0.96 11.76 8.51
C LEU A 51 -0.44 11.16 8.57
N LYS A 52 -1.25 11.45 7.55
CA LYS A 52 -2.54 10.79 7.37
C LYS A 52 -2.36 9.57 6.48
N LEU A 53 -2.22 8.40 7.09
CA LEU A 53 -2.04 7.15 6.35
C LEU A 53 -3.38 6.61 5.84
N VAL A 54 -3.35 6.07 4.62
CA VAL A 54 -4.42 5.26 4.04
C VAL A 54 -3.79 3.99 3.48
N VAL A 55 -4.38 2.83 3.77
CA VAL A 55 -3.96 1.56 3.18
C VAL A 55 -4.68 1.34 1.86
N GLY A 56 -3.93 1.17 0.78
CA GLY A 56 -4.44 0.75 -0.52
C GLY A 56 -4.07 -0.70 -0.80
N HIS A 57 -5.03 -1.62 -0.84
CA HIS A 57 -4.79 -3.00 -1.29
C HIS A 57 -5.33 -3.20 -2.70
N PHE A 58 -4.46 -3.66 -3.60
CA PHE A 58 -4.84 -4.00 -4.96
C PHE A 58 -4.83 -5.51 -5.16
N ASP A 59 -6.01 -6.07 -5.37
CA ASP A 59 -6.20 -7.49 -5.62
C ASP A 59 -6.12 -7.75 -7.13
N HIS A 60 -5.02 -8.37 -7.56
CA HIS A 60 -4.79 -8.77 -8.97
C HIS A 60 -5.61 -9.99 -9.40
N GLY A 61 -6.39 -10.62 -8.51
CA GLY A 61 -7.32 -11.70 -8.84
C GLY A 61 -6.64 -12.99 -9.32
N MET A 62 -5.35 -13.16 -9.06
CA MET A 62 -4.58 -14.29 -9.60
C MET A 62 -4.88 -15.63 -8.91
N HIS A 63 -5.43 -15.63 -7.68
CA HIS A 63 -5.79 -16.86 -6.94
C HIS A 63 -6.97 -16.65 -5.98
N GLN A 64 -7.72 -17.72 -5.65
CA GLN A 64 -8.79 -17.72 -4.62
C GLN A 64 -8.32 -17.27 -3.21
N GLN A 65 -7.01 -17.25 -2.96
CA GLN A 65 -6.44 -16.76 -1.70
C GLN A 65 -6.44 -15.24 -1.57
N SER A 66 -6.60 -14.50 -2.67
CA SER A 66 -6.55 -13.04 -2.64
C SER A 66 -7.71 -12.40 -1.87
N ASP A 67 -8.86 -13.08 -1.79
CA ASP A 67 -9.96 -12.70 -0.90
C ASP A 67 -9.54 -12.70 0.57
N ARG A 68 -8.71 -13.66 0.98
CA ARG A 68 -8.22 -13.75 2.36
C ARG A 68 -7.20 -12.66 2.68
N ASP A 69 -6.33 -12.34 1.73
CA ASP A 69 -5.33 -11.28 1.89
C ASP A 69 -6.02 -9.92 2.03
N ALA A 70 -7.01 -9.64 1.18
CA ALA A 70 -7.80 -8.42 1.25
C ALA A 70 -8.54 -8.28 2.60
N LEU A 71 -9.15 -9.37 3.09
CA LEU A 71 -9.82 -9.38 4.40
C LEU A 71 -8.83 -9.17 5.55
N TRP A 72 -7.66 -9.80 5.48
CA TRP A 72 -6.63 -9.68 6.50
C TRP A 72 -6.05 -8.26 6.56
N VAL A 73 -5.71 -7.67 5.41
CA VAL A 73 -5.23 -6.29 5.31
C VAL A 73 -6.27 -5.30 5.84
N ARG A 74 -7.55 -5.51 5.52
CA ARG A 74 -8.65 -4.70 6.09
C ARG A 74 -8.71 -4.80 7.61
N GLY A 75 -8.57 -6.01 8.15
CA GLY A 75 -8.55 -6.26 9.59
C GLY A 75 -7.38 -5.57 10.28
N LEU A 76 -6.18 -5.64 9.68
CA LEU A 76 -4.99 -4.96 10.16
C LEU A 76 -5.14 -3.44 10.17
N ALA A 77 -5.59 -2.86 9.06
CA ALA A 77 -5.80 -1.42 8.98
C ALA A 77 -6.82 -0.95 10.02
N LYS A 78 -7.91 -1.70 10.21
CA LYS A 78 -8.92 -1.43 11.25
C LYS A 78 -8.33 -1.50 12.66
N SER A 79 -7.48 -2.49 12.97
CA SER A 79 -6.88 -2.61 14.30
C SER A 79 -5.89 -1.49 14.60
N TRP A 80 -5.29 -0.89 13.57
CA TRP A 80 -4.40 0.27 13.68
C TRP A 80 -5.11 1.62 13.53
N GLY A 81 -6.44 1.63 13.34
CA GLY A 81 -7.22 2.86 13.17
C GLY A 81 -6.93 3.58 11.84
N ILE A 82 -6.42 2.88 10.84
CA ILE A 82 -6.06 3.42 9.52
C ILE A 82 -7.17 3.12 8.51
N SER A 83 -7.55 4.12 7.71
CA SER A 83 -8.50 3.94 6.60
C SER A 83 -7.96 2.95 5.56
N CYS A 84 -8.81 2.08 5.02
CA CYS A 84 -8.41 1.06 4.06
C CYS A 84 -9.32 1.00 2.83
N GLU A 85 -8.70 1.29 1.69
CA GLU A 85 -9.30 1.19 0.36
C GLU A 85 -8.84 -0.10 -0.31
N ILE A 86 -9.81 -0.91 -0.75
CA ILE A 86 -9.55 -2.16 -1.46
C ILE A 86 -10.12 -2.05 -2.86
N ARG A 87 -9.27 -2.25 -3.87
CA ARG A 87 -9.67 -2.30 -5.27
C ARG A 87 -9.34 -3.67 -5.85
N ARG A 88 -10.34 -4.26 -6.51
CA ARG A 88 -10.18 -5.48 -7.30
C ARG A 88 -10.23 -5.10 -8.76
N THR A 89 -9.20 -5.47 -9.52
CA THR A 89 -9.34 -5.45 -10.98
C THR A 89 -10.06 -6.69 -11.42
N ARG A 90 -11.25 -6.52 -12.01
CA ARG A 90 -11.82 -7.58 -12.83
C ARG A 90 -11.10 -7.45 -14.16
N ALA A 91 -9.99 -8.17 -14.33
CA ALA A 91 -9.38 -8.36 -15.64
C ALA A 91 -10.40 -9.10 -16.51
N THR A 92 -11.34 -8.36 -17.09
CA THR A 92 -12.21 -8.89 -18.12
C THR A 92 -11.34 -8.87 -19.37
N LEU A 93 -10.87 -10.04 -19.79
CA LEU A 93 -10.13 -10.22 -21.06
C LEU A 93 -10.99 -9.88 -22.31
N SER A 94 -12.04 -9.07 -22.18
CA SER A 94 -12.94 -8.71 -23.28
C SER A 94 -12.51 -7.46 -24.05
N ASN A 95 -11.46 -6.72 -23.65
CA ASN A 95 -11.10 -5.45 -24.29
C ASN A 95 -9.70 -5.40 -24.96
N LEU A 96 -8.97 -6.50 -25.09
CA LEU A 96 -7.68 -6.54 -25.81
C LEU A 96 -7.78 -6.98 -27.29
N ARG A 97 -8.97 -6.93 -27.91
CA ARG A 97 -9.15 -7.23 -29.36
C ARG A 97 -9.64 -6.06 -30.22
N LYS A 98 -9.58 -4.81 -29.73
CA LYS A 98 -10.07 -3.64 -30.51
C LYS A 98 -9.06 -2.51 -30.72
N GLN A 99 -7.76 -2.85 -30.86
CA GLN A 99 -6.77 -1.90 -31.38
C GLN A 99 -5.86 -2.44 -32.50
N GLU A 100 -6.20 -3.56 -33.15
CA GLU A 100 -5.49 -4.03 -34.37
C GLU A 100 -6.32 -3.93 -35.65
N SER A 101 -7.26 -2.99 -35.73
CA SER A 101 -7.85 -2.61 -37.01
C SER A 101 -8.43 -1.21 -36.92
N LEU A 102 -7.67 -0.24 -37.44
CA LEU A 102 -8.09 0.97 -38.17
C LEU A 102 -7.04 2.06 -38.01
N GLY A 103 -6.14 2.10 -38.99
CA GLY A 103 -5.12 3.13 -39.12
C GLY A 103 -4.40 3.00 -40.46
N HIS A 104 -5.19 3.00 -41.54
CA HIS A 104 -4.90 3.27 -42.96
C HIS A 104 -3.52 2.86 -43.50
#